data_AF-Q64R18-F1
#
_entry.id   AF-Q64R18-F1
#
_cell.length_a   1.000
_cell.length_b   1.000
_cell.length_c   1.000
_cell.angle_alpha   90.00
_cell.angle_beta   90.00
_cell.angle_gamma   90.00
#
_symmetry.space_group_name_H-M   'P 1'
#
loop_
_entity.id
_entity.type
_entity.pdbx_description
1 polymer ?
#
loop_
_entity_poly.entity_id
_entity_poly.type
_entity_poly.pdbx_seq_one_letter_code
_entity_poly.pdbx_strand_id
1 'polypeptide(L)'
;MNLRKLILLLALFLATGVGAQIQQQSPYPKREFRGAWIQAVNGQFRGIPTEKLKQTLIDQLNSLQGAGINAIIFQVRPEADALYASQLEPWSRFLTGVQGQAPSPYWDPMQFMIDECHKRGMEFHAWINPYRVKTSLKSELSPNHLYNIHPEWFVTYNNQLFFDPALPESRRHICMVVADIVSRYDVDAIHMDDYFYPYPAKGMDFPDDASFARYGGGFTNRADWRRSNVNILIQKIHETIRGLKPWVKFGISPFGIYRNEKNDPLGSKTNGLQNYDDLYADVLLWARNGWVDYNIPQIYWQIGHPAADYETLVKWWAKNTENRPLFIGQSVMNTIQNADPKNPSMNQLPRKMALERAYQTIGGSCQWPASAVVENAGKYRDALVQEYHKYPALVPVFDFMDDKAPGKVRKVKKVWTEDGYMLFWTPPKAKDEMDRAVQYVVYRFGDKEKVNIDDASHIVAVTRNNFYKLPYKDGKNKYRYVVTALDRLHNESKSVSKKVKL
;
A
#
# COMPACT_ATOMS: atom_id res chain seq x y z
N MET A 1 19.36 -13.40 50.44
CA MET A 1 19.23 -14.42 49.37
C MET A 1 20.63 -14.84 48.95
N ASN A 2 20.98 -16.13 49.02
CA ASN A 2 22.36 -16.60 48.86
C ASN A 2 22.82 -16.43 47.40
N LEU A 3 24.08 -16.04 47.14
CA LEU A 3 24.58 -15.63 45.81
C LEU A 3 24.32 -16.70 44.72
N ARG A 4 24.38 -17.98 45.08
CA ARG A 4 24.01 -19.11 44.20
C ARG A 4 22.54 -19.10 43.75
N LYS A 5 21.61 -18.70 44.62
CA LYS A 5 20.18 -18.57 44.28
C LYS A 5 19.92 -17.37 43.37
N LEU A 6 20.67 -16.26 43.54
CA LEU A 6 20.58 -15.09 42.66
C LEU A 6 21.12 -15.40 41.25
N ILE A 7 22.22 -16.15 41.15
CA ILE A 7 22.79 -16.61 39.87
C ILE A 7 21.86 -17.61 39.17
N LEU A 8 21.22 -18.53 39.91
CA LEU A 8 20.22 -19.45 39.34
C LEU A 8 18.94 -18.73 38.88
N LEU A 9 18.50 -17.68 39.59
CA LEU A 9 17.38 -16.83 39.17
C LEU A 9 17.73 -15.99 37.94
N LEU A 10 18.94 -15.42 37.87
CA LEU A 10 19.44 -14.71 36.68
C LEU A 10 19.62 -15.66 35.48
N ALA A 11 20.08 -16.89 35.71
CA ALA A 11 20.16 -17.92 34.66
C ALA A 11 18.78 -18.39 34.20
N LEU A 12 17.77 -18.45 35.08
CA LEU A 12 16.39 -18.72 34.68
C LEU A 12 15.78 -17.56 33.87
N PHE A 13 16.07 -16.32 34.24
CA PHE A 13 15.63 -15.13 33.50
C PHE A 13 16.38 -14.94 32.16
N LEU A 14 17.63 -15.38 32.06
CA LEU A 14 18.41 -15.41 30.82
C LEU A 14 18.07 -16.61 29.92
N ALA A 15 17.58 -17.73 30.49
CA ALA A 15 17.08 -18.87 29.73
C ALA A 15 15.64 -18.69 29.21
N THR A 16 14.89 -17.70 29.73
CA THR A 16 13.68 -17.16 29.08
C THR A 16 14.00 -16.07 28.06
N GLY A 17 15.28 -15.93 27.67
CA GLY A 17 15.70 -15.11 26.56
C GLY A 17 14.84 -15.43 25.35
N VAL A 18 14.12 -14.40 24.89
CA VAL A 18 13.21 -14.32 23.75
C VAL A 18 13.74 -15.13 22.57
N GLY A 19 13.48 -16.43 22.58
CA GLY A 19 13.29 -17.17 21.35
C GLY A 19 12.03 -16.55 20.78
N ALA A 20 12.16 -15.71 19.75
CA ALA A 20 11.04 -15.39 18.89
C ALA A 20 10.47 -16.74 18.46
N GLN A 21 9.44 -17.21 19.15
CA GLN A 21 8.72 -18.39 18.75
C GLN A 21 8.21 -18.01 17.37
N ILE A 22 8.75 -18.66 16.34
CA ILE A 22 8.22 -18.62 14.98
C ILE A 22 6.87 -19.32 15.09
N GLN A 23 5.88 -18.58 15.59
CA GLN A 23 4.51 -19.03 15.61
C GLN A 23 4.07 -18.90 14.15
N GLN A 24 4.10 -20.02 13.44
CA GLN A 24 3.74 -20.09 12.05
C GLN A 24 2.35 -19.47 11.89
N GLN A 25 2.27 -18.34 11.16
CA GLN A 25 1.00 -17.72 10.86
C GLN A 25 0.09 -18.76 10.19
N SER A 26 -1.23 -18.65 10.42
CA SER A 26 -2.21 -19.45 9.69
C SER A 26 -1.88 -19.42 8.19
N PRO A 27 -1.93 -20.55 7.46
CA PRO A 27 -1.72 -20.55 6.01
C PRO A 27 -2.76 -19.67 5.28
N TYR A 28 -3.87 -19.35 5.94
CA TYR A 28 -4.89 -18.42 5.48
C TYR A 28 -5.16 -17.38 6.56
N PRO A 29 -4.30 -16.35 6.68
CA PRO A 29 -4.48 -15.32 7.69
C PRO A 29 -5.77 -14.53 7.39
N LYS A 30 -6.56 -14.26 8.44
CA LYS A 30 -7.74 -13.39 8.33
C LYS A 30 -7.37 -11.96 7.95
N ARG A 31 -6.18 -11.49 8.34
CA ARG A 31 -5.67 -10.15 8.06
C ARG A 31 -4.37 -10.25 7.29
N GLU A 32 -4.36 -9.72 6.08
CA GLU A 32 -3.19 -9.71 5.20
C GLU A 32 -3.39 -8.59 4.18
N PHE A 33 -2.44 -7.68 4.08
CA PHE A 33 -2.42 -6.68 3.03
C PHE A 33 -2.09 -7.37 1.71
N ARG A 34 -2.99 -7.27 0.73
CA ARG A 34 -2.83 -7.89 -0.57
C ARG A 34 -3.00 -6.78 -1.60
N GLY A 35 -1.91 -6.10 -1.91
CA GLY A 35 -1.90 -4.91 -2.76
C GLY A 35 -1.57 -5.22 -4.22
N ALA A 36 -1.93 -4.33 -5.13
CA ALA A 36 -1.42 -4.34 -6.49
C ALA A 36 -1.22 -2.91 -7.02
N TRP A 37 -0.09 -2.67 -7.70
CA TRP A 37 0.21 -1.37 -8.30
C TRP A 37 -0.25 -1.27 -9.74
N ILE A 38 -1.05 -0.24 -10.03
CA ILE A 38 -1.49 0.11 -11.37
C ILE A 38 -0.84 1.45 -11.76
N GLN A 39 0.15 1.40 -12.65
CA GLN A 39 0.94 2.56 -13.07
C GLN A 39 0.37 3.25 -14.32
N ALA A 40 0.40 4.58 -14.37
CA ALA A 40 0.05 5.35 -15.57
C ALA A 40 1.27 5.64 -16.45
N VAL A 41 2.45 5.78 -15.83
CA VAL A 41 3.69 6.29 -16.45
C VAL A 41 4.24 5.41 -17.59
N ASN A 42 3.83 4.15 -17.68
CA ASN A 42 4.18 3.27 -18.80
C ASN A 42 3.38 3.57 -20.09
N GLY A 43 2.43 4.49 -20.03
CA GLY A 43 1.58 4.85 -21.17
C GLY A 43 0.44 3.89 -21.45
N GLN A 44 0.12 2.95 -20.56
CA GLN A 44 -0.92 1.94 -20.81
C GLN A 44 -2.33 2.53 -21.00
N PHE A 45 -2.57 3.77 -20.56
CA PHE A 45 -3.86 4.47 -20.72
C PHE A 45 -3.90 5.42 -21.91
N ARG A 46 -2.75 5.71 -22.52
CA ARG A 46 -2.59 6.82 -23.45
C ARG A 46 -3.40 6.59 -24.72
N GLY A 47 -4.30 7.52 -25.03
CA GLY A 47 -5.10 7.50 -26.25
C GLY A 47 -6.22 6.46 -26.25
N ILE A 48 -6.49 5.79 -25.12
CA ILE A 48 -7.62 4.87 -25.02
C ILE A 48 -8.91 5.67 -24.83
N PRO A 49 -9.98 5.42 -25.62
CA PRO A 49 -11.27 6.08 -25.43
C PRO A 49 -11.84 5.87 -24.03
N THR A 50 -12.48 6.91 -23.46
CA THR A 50 -12.98 6.93 -22.07
C THR A 50 -13.72 5.66 -21.66
N GLU A 51 -14.76 5.25 -22.40
CA GLU A 51 -15.56 4.09 -22.03
C GLU A 51 -14.79 2.77 -22.13
N LYS A 52 -13.85 2.67 -23.09
CA LYS A 52 -12.97 1.51 -23.20
C LYS A 52 -12.01 1.44 -22.01
N LEU A 53 -11.45 2.57 -21.59
CA LEU A 53 -10.54 2.64 -20.45
C LEU A 53 -11.27 2.31 -19.14
N LYS A 54 -12.47 2.85 -18.91
CA LYS A 54 -13.31 2.49 -17.76
C LYS A 54 -13.56 0.98 -17.71
N GLN A 55 -13.94 0.36 -18.83
CA GLN A 55 -14.16 -1.08 -18.88
C GLN A 55 -12.87 -1.87 -18.62
N THR A 56 -11.74 -1.48 -19.21
CA THR A 56 -10.44 -2.10 -18.94
C THR A 56 -10.09 -2.05 -17.46
N LEU A 57 -10.28 -0.92 -16.80
CA LEU A 57 -10.04 -0.77 -15.36
C LEU A 57 -11.00 -1.64 -14.54
N ILE A 58 -12.28 -1.70 -14.89
CA ILE A 58 -13.26 -2.61 -14.26
C ILE A 58 -12.80 -4.07 -14.37
N ASP A 59 -12.35 -4.51 -15.54
CA ASP A 59 -11.91 -5.88 -15.79
C ASP A 59 -10.62 -6.21 -15.01
N GLN A 60 -9.68 -5.27 -14.94
CA GLN A 60 -8.49 -5.38 -14.10
C GLN A 60 -8.88 -5.53 -12.61
N LEU A 61 -9.75 -4.66 -12.10
CA LEU A 61 -10.21 -4.70 -10.71
C LEU A 61 -10.97 -6.00 -10.38
N ASN A 62 -11.80 -6.51 -11.31
CA ASN A 62 -12.47 -7.80 -11.16
C ASN A 62 -11.46 -8.97 -11.08
N SER A 63 -10.46 -8.97 -11.97
CA SER A 63 -9.41 -10.00 -11.99
C SER A 63 -8.59 -9.99 -10.70
N LEU A 64 -8.20 -8.79 -10.22
CA LEU A 64 -7.44 -8.61 -9.00
C LEU A 64 -8.26 -8.99 -7.75
N GLN A 65 -9.52 -8.57 -7.67
CA GLN A 65 -10.42 -9.00 -6.58
C GLN A 65 -10.58 -10.53 -6.56
N GLY A 66 -10.75 -11.15 -7.73
CA GLY A 66 -10.80 -12.62 -7.87
C GLY A 66 -9.51 -13.31 -7.41
N ALA A 67 -8.37 -12.64 -7.51
CA ALA A 67 -7.07 -13.08 -7.00
C ALA A 67 -6.86 -12.82 -5.49
N GLY A 68 -7.89 -12.29 -4.81
CA GLY A 68 -7.86 -11.97 -3.38
C GLY A 68 -7.16 -10.65 -3.03
N ILE A 69 -6.86 -9.79 -4.01
CA ILE A 69 -6.33 -8.43 -3.78
C ILE A 69 -7.38 -7.59 -3.04
N ASN A 70 -6.95 -6.86 -2.00
CA ASN A 70 -7.80 -6.04 -1.16
C ASN A 70 -7.38 -4.56 -1.10
N ALA A 71 -6.30 -4.17 -1.77
CA ALA A 71 -5.88 -2.78 -1.92
C ALA A 71 -5.30 -2.49 -3.30
N ILE A 72 -5.67 -1.36 -3.90
CA ILE A 72 -5.16 -0.90 -5.18
C ILE A 72 -4.35 0.36 -4.97
N ILE A 73 -3.10 0.33 -5.42
CA ILE A 73 -2.21 1.48 -5.43
C ILE A 73 -2.17 2.03 -6.85
N PHE A 74 -2.94 3.09 -7.09
CA PHE A 74 -3.16 3.65 -8.44
C PHE A 74 -2.36 4.93 -8.61
N GLN A 75 -1.56 5.02 -9.67
CA GLN A 75 -0.74 6.20 -9.94
C GLN A 75 -1.61 7.38 -10.40
N VAL A 76 -1.84 8.34 -9.51
CA VAL A 76 -2.67 9.52 -9.79
C VAL A 76 -1.85 10.74 -10.18
N ARG A 77 -0.56 10.77 -9.80
CA ARG A 77 0.39 11.85 -10.11
C ARG A 77 1.74 11.30 -10.57
N PRO A 78 1.91 11.01 -11.87
CA PRO A 78 3.15 10.44 -12.40
C PRO A 78 4.28 11.47 -12.62
N GLU A 79 3.97 12.67 -13.13
CA GLU A 79 4.97 13.65 -13.60
C GLU A 79 4.54 15.11 -13.35
N ALA A 80 4.18 15.45 -12.09
CA ALA A 80 3.60 16.75 -11.73
C ALA A 80 2.35 17.12 -12.54
N ASP A 81 1.57 16.10 -12.86
CA ASP A 81 0.32 16.12 -13.58
C ASP A 81 -0.70 15.22 -12.90
N ALA A 82 -1.97 15.35 -13.27
CA ALA A 82 -3.08 14.71 -12.56
C ALA A 82 -3.87 13.75 -13.45
N LEU A 83 -4.11 12.53 -12.93
CA LEU A 83 -5.16 11.62 -13.43
C LEU A 83 -6.48 11.85 -12.68
N TYR A 84 -6.77 13.11 -12.37
CA TYR A 84 -7.99 13.59 -11.71
C TYR A 84 -8.16 15.07 -12.02
N ALA A 85 -9.36 15.62 -11.78
CA ALA A 85 -9.58 17.04 -12.01
C ALA A 85 -8.86 17.86 -10.92
N SER A 86 -7.76 18.52 -11.29
CA SER A 86 -6.97 19.39 -10.41
C SER A 86 -6.98 20.83 -10.89
N GLN A 87 -6.98 21.77 -9.94
CA GLN A 87 -6.74 23.19 -10.19
C GLN A 87 -5.27 23.58 -9.96
N LEU A 88 -4.47 22.65 -9.41
CA LEU A 88 -3.06 22.88 -9.07
C LEU A 88 -2.11 22.32 -10.13
N GLU A 89 -2.51 21.22 -10.79
CA GLU A 89 -1.68 20.54 -11.77
C GLU A 89 -2.46 20.19 -13.04
N PRO A 90 -1.81 20.22 -14.21
CA PRO A 90 -2.49 19.93 -15.47
C PRO A 90 -2.88 18.46 -15.58
N TRP A 91 -3.87 18.17 -16.44
CA TRP A 91 -4.21 16.80 -16.80
C TRP A 91 -3.01 16.01 -17.34
N SER A 92 -2.93 14.74 -16.98
CA SER A 92 -1.80 13.91 -17.38
C SER A 92 -1.79 13.54 -18.86
N ARG A 93 -0.62 13.70 -19.49
CA ARG A 93 -0.36 13.23 -20.85
C ARG A 93 -0.46 11.71 -21.00
N PHE A 94 -0.45 10.97 -19.88
CA PHE A 94 -0.64 9.52 -19.90
C PHE A 94 -2.09 9.10 -20.15
N LEU A 95 -3.04 10.04 -20.14
CA LEU A 95 -4.43 9.80 -20.56
C LEU A 95 -4.63 10.13 -22.04
N THR A 96 -4.38 11.37 -22.44
CA THR A 96 -4.75 11.90 -23.77
C THR A 96 -3.59 11.96 -24.76
N GLY A 97 -2.35 11.86 -24.28
CA GLY A 97 -1.15 12.13 -25.06
C GLY A 97 -0.64 13.57 -24.93
N VAL A 98 -1.49 14.52 -24.48
CA VAL A 98 -1.15 15.94 -24.34
C VAL A 98 -1.39 16.40 -22.90
N GLN A 99 -0.36 16.93 -22.24
CA GLN A 99 -0.50 17.43 -20.87
C GLN A 99 -1.41 18.66 -20.84
N GLY A 100 -2.28 18.75 -19.84
CA GLY A 100 -3.27 19.83 -19.71
C GLY A 100 -4.58 19.57 -20.45
N GLN A 101 -4.62 18.58 -21.36
CA GLN A 101 -5.86 18.21 -22.05
C GLN A 101 -6.70 17.26 -21.20
N ALA A 102 -7.89 17.71 -20.82
CA ALA A 102 -8.89 16.86 -20.15
C ALA A 102 -9.35 15.70 -21.06
N PRO A 103 -9.68 14.52 -20.50
CA PRO A 103 -10.22 13.42 -21.29
C PRO A 103 -11.58 13.80 -21.91
N SER A 104 -11.86 13.27 -23.10
CA SER A 104 -13.12 13.49 -23.82
C SER A 104 -13.67 12.16 -24.37
N PRO A 105 -14.92 11.76 -24.05
CA PRO A 105 -15.84 12.38 -23.12
C PRO A 105 -15.25 12.54 -21.71
N TYR A 106 -15.67 13.61 -21.01
CA TYR A 106 -15.15 13.96 -19.68
C TYR A 106 -15.42 12.86 -18.66
N TRP A 107 -14.41 12.59 -17.84
CA TRP A 107 -14.50 11.78 -16.62
C TRP A 107 -13.30 12.10 -15.71
N ASP A 108 -13.44 11.79 -14.42
CA ASP A 108 -12.35 11.84 -13.44
C ASP A 108 -11.86 10.41 -13.14
N PRO A 109 -10.65 10.01 -13.60
CA PRO A 109 -10.14 8.66 -13.42
C PRO A 109 -9.94 8.24 -11.97
N MET A 110 -9.47 9.16 -11.11
CA MET A 110 -9.27 8.85 -9.69
C MET A 110 -10.61 8.62 -8.98
N GLN A 111 -11.60 9.50 -9.20
CA GLN A 111 -12.93 9.30 -8.62
C GLN A 111 -13.54 7.97 -9.07
N PHE A 112 -13.44 7.67 -10.36
CA PHE A 112 -13.92 6.40 -10.91
C PHE A 112 -13.25 5.19 -10.24
N MET A 113 -11.92 5.22 -10.08
CA MET A 113 -11.19 4.14 -9.45
C MET A 113 -11.51 3.98 -7.96
N ILE A 114 -11.72 5.07 -7.23
CA ILE A 114 -12.18 5.03 -5.83
C ILE A 114 -13.52 4.30 -5.75
N ASP A 115 -14.49 4.74 -6.55
CA ASP A 115 -15.84 4.16 -6.55
C ASP A 115 -15.81 2.66 -6.91
N GLU A 116 -15.06 2.28 -7.94
CA GLU A 116 -14.96 0.89 -8.39
C GLU A 116 -14.18 -0.01 -7.40
N CYS A 117 -13.15 0.51 -6.73
CA CYS A 117 -12.46 -0.22 -5.66
C CYS A 117 -13.39 -0.45 -4.46
N HIS A 118 -14.09 0.60 -4.03
CA HIS A 118 -14.98 0.56 -2.88
C HIS A 118 -16.21 -0.34 -3.10
N LYS A 119 -16.77 -0.38 -4.31
CA LYS A 119 -17.81 -1.36 -4.70
C LYS A 119 -17.37 -2.81 -4.51
N ARG A 120 -16.06 -3.07 -4.66
CA ARG A 120 -15.43 -4.39 -4.51
C ARG A 120 -14.87 -4.65 -3.12
N GLY A 121 -15.03 -3.70 -2.19
CA GLY A 121 -14.48 -3.81 -0.85
C GLY A 121 -12.94 -3.72 -0.81
N MET A 122 -12.32 -3.16 -1.85
CA MET A 122 -10.88 -2.90 -1.90
C MET A 122 -10.58 -1.48 -1.43
N GLU A 123 -9.47 -1.28 -0.74
CA GLU A 123 -8.94 0.06 -0.48
C GLU A 123 -8.38 0.69 -1.75
N PHE A 124 -8.48 2.03 -1.85
CA PHE A 124 -7.84 2.83 -2.88
C PHE A 124 -6.75 3.71 -2.26
N HIS A 125 -5.52 3.51 -2.71
CA HIS A 125 -4.34 4.28 -2.29
C HIS A 125 -3.89 5.16 -3.46
N ALA A 126 -3.96 6.48 -3.27
CA ALA A 126 -3.55 7.45 -4.28
C ALA A 126 -2.02 7.53 -4.33
N TRP A 127 -1.42 6.97 -5.38
CA TRP A 127 0.02 6.99 -5.57
C TRP A 127 0.49 8.25 -6.31
N ILE A 128 1.34 9.00 -5.62
CA ILE A 128 1.97 10.21 -6.15
C ILE A 128 3.49 10.01 -6.26
N ASN A 129 4.09 10.48 -7.35
CA ASN A 129 5.51 10.79 -7.38
C ASN A 129 5.67 12.24 -6.89
N PRO A 130 6.49 12.53 -5.87
CA PRO A 130 6.57 13.85 -5.26
C PRO A 130 7.30 14.88 -6.12
N TYR A 131 8.46 14.53 -6.69
CA TYR A 131 9.37 15.52 -7.25
C TYR A 131 9.46 15.46 -8.78
N ARG A 132 9.12 14.34 -9.42
CA ARG A 132 9.24 14.17 -10.87
C ARG A 132 8.29 15.11 -11.62
N VAL A 133 8.82 15.76 -12.66
CA VAL A 133 8.08 16.67 -13.57
C VAL A 133 8.21 16.23 -15.02
N LYS A 134 9.39 15.76 -15.44
CA LYS A 134 9.60 15.20 -16.79
C LYS A 134 10.49 13.98 -16.72
N THR A 135 10.06 12.86 -17.30
CA THR A 135 10.93 11.68 -17.53
C THR A 135 11.87 11.87 -18.71
N SER A 136 11.63 12.87 -19.56
CA SER A 136 12.50 13.26 -20.66
C SER A 136 12.30 14.74 -20.96
N LEU A 137 13.39 15.50 -21.14
CA LEU A 137 13.29 16.92 -21.54
C LEU A 137 12.56 17.13 -22.88
N LYS A 138 12.42 16.07 -23.70
CA LYS A 138 11.65 16.10 -24.95
C LYS A 138 10.13 16.15 -24.75
N SER A 139 9.63 15.77 -23.57
CA SER A 139 8.18 15.86 -23.30
C SER A 139 7.76 17.32 -23.18
N GLU A 140 6.62 17.68 -23.76
CA GLU A 140 6.10 19.03 -23.66
C GLU A 140 5.33 19.21 -22.35
N LEU A 141 5.48 20.39 -21.73
CA LEU A 141 4.69 20.80 -20.59
C LEU A 141 3.51 21.64 -21.07
N SER A 142 2.37 21.51 -20.40
CA SER A 142 1.23 22.39 -20.64
C SER A 142 1.65 23.86 -20.49
N PRO A 143 1.13 24.81 -21.30
CA PRO A 143 1.47 26.24 -21.17
C PRO A 143 1.27 26.80 -19.76
N ASN A 144 0.26 26.32 -19.03
CA ASN A 144 -0.05 26.72 -17.66
C ASN A 144 0.68 25.90 -16.57
N HIS A 145 1.60 25.00 -16.94
CA HIS A 145 2.35 24.22 -15.97
C HIS A 145 3.23 25.13 -15.09
N LEU A 146 3.35 24.80 -13.81
CA LEU A 146 4.06 25.60 -12.81
C LEU A 146 5.51 25.95 -13.19
N TYR A 147 6.21 25.05 -13.89
CA TYR A 147 7.53 25.31 -14.48
C TYR A 147 7.60 26.57 -15.36
N ASN A 148 6.55 26.89 -16.11
CA ASN A 148 6.52 28.09 -16.97
C ASN A 148 6.26 29.37 -16.17
N ILE A 149 5.83 29.25 -14.92
CA ILE A 149 5.51 30.36 -14.01
C ILE A 149 6.67 30.59 -13.01
N HIS A 150 7.21 29.49 -12.48
CA HIS A 150 8.26 29.44 -11.46
C HIS A 150 9.40 28.49 -11.88
N PRO A 151 10.13 28.77 -12.97
CA PRO A 151 11.21 27.89 -13.43
C PRO A 151 12.31 27.70 -12.39
N GLU A 152 12.47 28.65 -11.46
CA GLU A 152 13.42 28.59 -10.35
C GLU A 152 13.10 27.51 -9.31
N TRP A 153 11.91 26.88 -9.37
CA TRP A 153 11.56 25.78 -8.46
C TRP A 153 12.10 24.42 -8.92
N PHE A 154 12.72 24.36 -10.08
CA PHE A 154 12.99 23.10 -10.78
C PHE A 154 14.46 22.89 -11.09
N VAL A 155 14.86 21.62 -11.08
CA VAL A 155 16.23 21.17 -11.34
C VAL A 155 16.22 20.17 -12.49
N THR A 156 17.09 20.38 -13.46
CA THR A 156 17.33 19.43 -14.55
C THR A 156 18.47 18.50 -14.18
N TYR A 157 18.24 17.19 -14.28
CA TYR A 157 19.24 16.17 -13.99
C TYR A 157 19.05 14.99 -14.94
N ASN A 158 20.13 14.51 -15.58
CA ASN A 158 20.13 13.35 -16.45
C ASN A 158 18.98 13.32 -17.50
N ASN A 159 18.79 14.43 -18.22
CA ASN A 159 17.71 14.60 -19.21
C ASN A 159 16.28 14.48 -18.62
N GLN A 160 16.12 14.70 -17.33
CA GLN A 160 14.85 14.74 -16.60
C GLN A 160 14.69 16.09 -15.89
N LEU A 161 13.46 16.40 -15.47
CA LEU A 161 13.13 17.61 -14.72
C LEU A 161 12.43 17.23 -13.41
N PHE A 162 12.83 17.89 -12.31
CA PHE A 162 12.32 17.66 -10.97
C PHE A 162 12.01 18.98 -10.27
N PHE A 163 11.06 18.97 -9.34
CA PHE A 163 11.03 19.96 -8.27
C PHE A 163 12.32 19.86 -7.47
N ASP A 164 12.91 21.00 -7.11
CA ASP A 164 14.03 21.01 -6.16
C ASP A 164 13.51 20.63 -4.75
N PRO A 165 13.97 19.51 -4.15
CA PRO A 165 13.54 19.13 -2.81
C PRO A 165 13.91 20.15 -1.72
N ALA A 166 14.96 20.96 -1.96
CA ALA A 166 15.46 21.95 -1.02
C ALA A 166 14.56 23.19 -0.87
N LEU A 167 13.74 23.49 -1.87
CA LEU A 167 12.91 24.70 -1.87
C LEU A 167 11.66 24.56 -0.99
N PRO A 168 11.42 25.47 -0.03
CA PRO A 168 10.17 25.52 0.73
C PRO A 168 8.92 25.57 -0.16
N GLU A 169 8.99 26.25 -1.29
CA GLU A 169 7.92 26.41 -2.27
C GLU A 169 7.55 25.08 -2.93
N SER A 170 8.55 24.30 -3.36
CA SER A 170 8.35 22.94 -3.87
C SER A 170 7.62 22.06 -2.87
N ARG A 171 8.09 22.05 -1.61
CA ARG A 171 7.45 21.25 -0.55
C ARG A 171 6.04 21.73 -0.23
N ARG A 172 5.80 23.03 -0.24
CA ARG A 172 4.47 23.63 -0.05
C ARG A 172 3.51 23.21 -1.16
N HIS A 173 3.92 23.31 -2.43
CA HIS A 173 3.09 22.90 -3.57
C HIS A 173 2.70 21.43 -3.48
N ILE A 174 3.66 20.55 -3.19
CA ILE A 174 3.39 19.10 -3.02
C ILE A 174 2.39 18.86 -1.88
N CYS A 175 2.52 19.57 -0.74
CA CYS A 175 1.54 19.47 0.35
C CYS A 175 0.16 20.01 -0.05
N MET A 176 0.08 21.05 -0.88
CA MET A 176 -1.20 21.55 -1.41
C MET A 176 -1.87 20.52 -2.33
N VAL A 177 -1.09 19.81 -3.16
CA VAL A 177 -1.61 18.71 -3.99
C VAL A 177 -2.13 17.56 -3.13
N VAL A 178 -1.40 17.17 -2.07
CA VAL A 178 -1.89 16.17 -1.11
C VAL A 178 -3.17 16.65 -0.41
N ALA A 179 -3.20 17.90 0.06
CA ALA A 179 -4.37 18.48 0.71
C ALA A 179 -5.60 18.49 -0.21
N ASP A 180 -5.41 18.81 -1.49
CA ASP A 180 -6.47 18.79 -2.50
C ASP A 180 -7.05 17.38 -2.71
N ILE A 181 -6.19 16.38 -2.86
CA ILE A 181 -6.62 14.97 -2.97
C ILE A 181 -7.38 14.53 -1.71
N VAL A 182 -6.78 14.73 -0.53
CA VAL A 182 -7.34 14.23 0.73
C VAL A 182 -8.64 14.94 1.07
N SER A 183 -8.76 16.24 0.83
CA SER A 183 -9.98 16.98 1.15
C SER A 183 -11.16 16.58 0.26
N ARG A 184 -10.94 16.38 -1.05
CA ARG A 184 -12.02 16.18 -2.03
C ARG A 184 -12.40 14.72 -2.26
N TYR A 185 -11.46 13.80 -2.15
CA TYR A 185 -11.67 12.41 -2.54
C TYR A 185 -11.70 11.46 -1.34
N ASP A 186 -12.44 10.36 -1.46
CA ASP A 186 -12.54 9.33 -0.43
C ASP A 186 -11.38 8.31 -0.50
N VAL A 187 -10.15 8.80 -0.52
CA VAL A 187 -8.96 7.91 -0.54
C VAL A 187 -8.80 7.21 0.81
N ASP A 188 -8.31 5.97 0.78
CA ASP A 188 -7.98 5.22 2.01
C ASP A 188 -6.52 5.45 2.43
N ALA A 189 -5.65 5.81 1.47
CA ALA A 189 -4.27 6.21 1.73
C ALA A 189 -3.71 7.18 0.68
N ILE A 190 -2.72 7.96 1.07
CA ILE A 190 -1.71 8.54 0.17
C ILE A 190 -0.51 7.59 0.16
N HIS A 191 0.02 7.32 -1.04
CA HIS A 191 1.16 6.45 -1.26
C HIS A 191 2.24 7.17 -2.06
N MET A 192 3.51 7.03 -1.67
CA MET A 192 4.65 7.46 -2.48
C MET A 192 5.56 6.27 -2.75
N ASP A 193 6.17 6.23 -3.92
CA ASP A 193 7.17 5.24 -4.29
C ASP A 193 8.58 5.68 -3.84
N ASP A 194 9.61 5.23 -4.56
CA ASP A 194 11.02 5.33 -4.17
C ASP A 194 11.74 6.56 -4.77
N TYR A 195 11.04 7.44 -5.50
CA TYR A 195 11.66 8.59 -6.14
C TYR A 195 11.66 9.82 -5.22
N PHE A 196 12.76 9.98 -4.49
CA PHE A 196 13.07 11.18 -3.70
C PHE A 196 14.01 12.09 -4.50
N TYR A 197 15.31 12.09 -4.18
CA TYR A 197 16.29 12.52 -5.17
C TYR A 197 16.40 11.47 -6.28
N PRO A 198 16.74 11.88 -7.52
CA PRO A 198 16.82 10.96 -8.64
C PRO A 198 17.96 9.96 -8.47
N TYR A 199 17.82 8.81 -9.13
CA TYR A 199 18.86 7.78 -9.13
C TYR A 199 20.17 8.36 -9.70
N PRO A 200 21.32 8.10 -9.05
CA PRO A 200 22.59 8.64 -9.51
C PRO A 200 22.92 8.26 -10.96
N ALA A 201 23.24 9.26 -11.77
CA ALA A 201 23.77 9.13 -13.11
C ALA A 201 25.30 9.23 -13.07
N LYS A 202 25.98 8.31 -13.75
CA LYS A 202 27.44 8.20 -13.73
C LYS A 202 28.08 9.51 -14.21
N GLY A 203 28.96 10.07 -13.38
CA GLY A 203 29.71 11.30 -13.67
C GLY A 203 28.88 12.59 -13.59
N MET A 204 27.70 12.54 -12.97
CA MET A 204 26.83 13.70 -12.81
C MET A 204 26.35 13.81 -11.37
N ASP A 205 26.75 14.90 -10.71
CA ASP A 205 26.19 15.28 -9.41
C ASP A 205 24.85 15.99 -9.58
N PHE A 206 23.96 15.82 -8.60
CA PHE A 206 22.69 16.55 -8.59
C PHE A 206 22.95 18.06 -8.41
N PRO A 207 22.50 18.94 -9.33
CA PRO A 207 22.95 20.33 -9.40
C PRO A 207 22.17 21.23 -8.45
N ASP A 208 22.41 21.06 -7.16
CA ASP A 208 21.76 21.81 -6.06
C ASP A 208 22.70 22.77 -5.33
N ASP A 209 23.79 23.21 -5.96
CA ASP A 209 24.77 24.13 -5.36
C ASP A 209 24.16 25.46 -4.92
N ALA A 210 23.34 26.08 -5.77
CA ALA A 210 22.66 27.32 -5.43
C ALA A 210 21.70 27.12 -4.24
N SER A 211 20.99 26.01 -4.23
CA SER A 211 20.04 25.66 -3.16
C SER A 211 20.77 25.31 -1.86
N PHE A 212 21.91 24.63 -1.92
CA PHE A 212 22.75 24.36 -0.76
C PHE A 212 23.38 25.64 -0.20
N ALA A 213 23.86 26.54 -1.05
CA ALA A 213 24.39 27.83 -0.60
C ALA A 213 23.32 28.68 0.10
N ARG A 214 22.07 28.63 -0.40
CA ARG A 214 20.96 29.44 0.12
C ARG A 214 20.26 28.83 1.34
N TYR A 215 20.08 27.51 1.35
CA TYR A 215 19.25 26.79 2.33
C TYR A 215 20.02 25.69 3.09
N GLY A 216 21.34 25.56 2.87
CA GLY A 216 22.20 24.61 3.57
C GLY A 216 22.30 24.86 5.07
N GLY A 217 22.09 26.11 5.51
CA GLY A 217 22.10 26.47 6.92
C GLY A 217 23.40 26.03 7.59
N GLY A 218 23.28 25.26 8.69
CA GLY A 218 24.43 24.75 9.45
C GLY A 218 24.94 23.37 9.00
N PHE A 219 24.41 22.78 7.92
CA PHE A 219 24.87 21.48 7.46
C PHE A 219 26.25 21.58 6.83
N THR A 220 27.21 20.85 7.37
CA THR A 220 28.55 20.70 6.80
C THR A 220 28.63 19.54 5.80
N ASN A 221 27.67 18.61 5.85
CA ASN A 221 27.55 17.48 4.93
C ASN A 221 26.30 17.66 4.05
N ARG A 222 26.52 17.73 2.73
CA ARG A 222 25.43 17.91 1.76
C ARG A 222 24.45 16.74 1.73
N ALA A 223 24.90 15.51 1.95
CA ALA A 223 24.02 14.34 1.98
C ALA A 223 23.05 14.40 3.18
N ASP A 224 23.51 14.87 4.35
CA ASP A 224 22.65 15.08 5.51
C ASP A 224 21.61 16.18 5.26
N TRP A 225 22.03 17.26 4.60
CA TRP A 225 21.13 18.32 4.19
C TRP A 225 20.05 17.82 3.19
N ARG A 226 20.45 17.05 2.17
CA ARG A 226 19.51 16.43 1.22
C ARG A 226 18.50 15.54 1.94
N ARG A 227 18.95 14.68 2.86
CA ARG A 227 18.06 13.87 3.72
C ARG A 227 17.10 14.74 4.52
N SER A 228 17.61 15.81 5.14
CA SER A 228 16.78 16.76 5.89
C SER A 228 15.68 17.39 5.04
N ASN A 229 15.95 17.74 3.78
CA ASN A 229 14.95 18.30 2.87
C ASN A 229 13.80 17.32 2.61
N VAL A 230 14.13 16.05 2.38
CA VAL A 230 13.13 14.98 2.20
C VAL A 230 12.35 14.75 3.49
N ASN A 231 13.04 14.67 4.63
CA ASN A 231 12.41 14.51 5.95
C ASN A 231 11.35 15.59 6.22
N ILE A 232 11.67 16.86 5.91
CA ILE A 232 10.73 17.98 6.08
C ILE A 232 9.49 17.79 5.21
N LEU A 233 9.63 17.32 3.96
CA LEU A 233 8.46 17.05 3.12
C LEU A 233 7.60 15.93 3.72
N ILE A 234 8.21 14.81 4.10
CA ILE A 234 7.50 13.65 4.66
C ILE A 234 6.72 14.04 5.92
N GLN A 235 7.36 14.77 6.84
CA GLN A 235 6.69 15.29 8.02
C GLN A 235 5.51 16.22 7.66
N LYS A 236 5.70 17.16 6.72
CA LYS A 236 4.63 18.08 6.32
C LYS A 236 3.45 17.39 5.64
N ILE A 237 3.70 16.37 4.82
CA ILE A 237 2.65 15.55 4.20
C ILE A 237 1.85 14.82 5.29
N HIS A 238 2.54 14.20 6.25
CA HIS A 238 1.90 13.56 7.40
C HIS A 238 0.98 14.55 8.15
N GLU A 239 1.52 15.70 8.57
CA GLU A 239 0.76 16.74 9.28
C GLU A 239 -0.45 17.23 8.46
N THR A 240 -0.28 17.39 7.15
CA THR A 240 -1.37 17.77 6.22
C THR A 240 -2.48 16.73 6.21
N ILE A 241 -2.14 15.43 6.10
CA ILE A 241 -3.11 14.34 6.08
C ILE A 241 -3.86 14.28 7.41
N ARG A 242 -3.13 14.29 8.54
CA ARG A 242 -3.70 14.21 9.89
C ARG A 242 -4.64 15.38 10.19
N GLY A 243 -4.30 16.58 9.71
CA GLY A 243 -5.13 17.78 9.87
C GLY A 243 -6.44 17.77 9.06
N LEU A 244 -6.53 16.96 8.01
CA LEU A 244 -7.72 16.91 7.13
C LEU A 244 -8.58 15.66 7.37
N LYS A 245 -7.97 14.47 7.30
CA LYS A 245 -8.65 13.18 7.44
C LYS A 245 -7.75 12.22 8.22
N PRO A 246 -7.82 12.21 9.56
CA PRO A 246 -6.91 11.42 10.41
C PRO A 246 -7.06 9.89 10.27
N TRP A 247 -8.01 9.38 9.49
CA TRP A 247 -8.08 7.96 9.12
C TRP A 247 -7.35 7.62 7.81
N VAL A 248 -6.98 8.62 6.99
CA VAL A 248 -6.25 8.37 5.74
C VAL A 248 -4.82 7.98 6.10
N LYS A 249 -4.35 6.85 5.58
CA LYS A 249 -3.00 6.33 5.84
C LYS A 249 -1.98 7.05 4.94
N PHE A 250 -0.74 7.17 5.38
CA PHE A 250 0.38 7.65 4.57
C PHE A 250 1.46 6.58 4.53
N GLY A 251 1.73 6.03 3.36
CA GLY A 251 2.75 4.99 3.22
C GLY A 251 3.73 5.23 2.10
N ILE A 252 4.89 4.58 2.24
CA ILE A 252 6.01 4.69 1.32
C ILE A 252 6.36 3.30 0.79
N SER A 253 6.65 3.20 -0.50
CA SER A 253 7.27 2.03 -1.14
C SER A 253 8.72 2.37 -1.50
N PRO A 254 9.65 2.30 -0.53
CA PRO A 254 11.03 2.71 -0.76
C PRO A 254 11.80 1.67 -1.57
N PHE A 255 13.00 2.02 -2.03
CA PHE A 255 13.89 1.05 -2.67
C PHE A 255 14.15 -0.14 -1.73
N GLY A 256 14.42 -1.33 -2.27
CA GLY A 256 14.50 -2.53 -1.43
C GLY A 256 15.68 -2.56 -0.46
N ILE A 257 16.76 -1.81 -0.72
CA ILE A 257 17.95 -1.72 0.15
C ILE A 257 17.90 -0.38 0.89
N TYR A 258 17.85 -0.40 2.23
CA TYR A 258 18.00 0.83 3.03
C TYR A 258 19.43 1.34 2.99
N ARG A 259 20.37 0.50 3.44
CA ARG A 259 21.83 0.67 3.42
C ARG A 259 22.51 -0.68 3.25
N ASN A 260 23.69 -0.69 2.62
CA ASN A 260 24.56 -1.84 2.53
C ASN A 260 25.44 -1.94 3.79
N GLU A 261 25.73 -3.16 4.25
CA GLU A 261 26.59 -3.44 5.42
C GLU A 261 27.98 -2.77 5.31
N LYS A 262 28.51 -2.64 4.08
CA LYS A 262 29.79 -1.97 3.81
C LYS A 262 29.78 -0.46 4.10
N ASN A 263 28.59 0.17 4.05
CA ASN A 263 28.40 1.60 4.26
C ASN A 263 27.97 1.88 5.71
N ASP A 264 27.23 0.95 6.31
CA ASP A 264 26.75 1.02 7.68
C ASP A 264 26.69 -0.41 8.25
N PRO A 265 27.35 -0.73 9.38
CA PRO A 265 27.36 -2.08 9.94
C PRO A 265 25.96 -2.60 10.35
N LEU A 266 24.94 -1.72 10.45
CA LEU A 266 23.54 -2.11 10.66
C LEU A 266 22.78 -2.34 9.34
N GLY A 267 23.40 -2.07 8.20
CA GLY A 267 22.84 -2.29 6.86
C GLY A 267 22.64 -3.76 6.50
N SER A 268 21.94 -4.00 5.40
CA SER A 268 21.76 -5.35 4.87
C SER A 268 23.02 -5.85 4.16
N LYS A 269 23.23 -7.18 4.14
CA LYS A 269 24.32 -7.84 3.40
C LYS A 269 24.09 -7.78 1.89
N THR A 270 24.20 -6.58 1.34
CA THR A 270 23.90 -6.22 -0.04
C THR A 270 24.98 -5.29 -0.59
N ASN A 271 24.94 -5.04 -1.90
CA ASN A 271 25.92 -4.20 -2.59
C ASN A 271 25.28 -3.39 -3.74
N GLY A 272 24.05 -2.91 -3.54
CA GLY A 272 23.27 -2.18 -4.56
C GLY A 272 23.06 -0.71 -4.22
N LEU A 273 22.20 -0.04 -5.00
CA LEU A 273 21.65 1.29 -4.71
C LEU A 273 20.99 1.30 -3.31
N GLN A 274 21.02 2.42 -2.60
CA GLN A 274 20.55 2.54 -1.22
C GLN A 274 19.59 3.72 -1.06
N ASN A 275 18.51 3.54 -0.29
CA ASN A 275 17.62 4.64 0.06
C ASN A 275 18.36 5.78 0.76
N TYR A 276 19.10 5.48 1.83
CA TYR A 276 19.66 6.49 2.72
C TYR A 276 20.79 7.28 2.05
N ASP A 277 21.66 6.57 1.34
CA ASP A 277 22.92 7.11 0.82
C ASP A 277 22.77 7.73 -0.57
N ASP A 278 22.01 7.09 -1.46
CA ASP A 278 21.92 7.48 -2.87
C ASP A 278 20.64 8.26 -3.21
N LEU A 279 19.53 7.93 -2.54
CA LEU A 279 18.22 8.58 -2.77
C LEU A 279 17.86 9.59 -1.66
N TYR A 280 18.71 9.70 -0.63
CA TYR A 280 18.54 10.56 0.55
C TYR A 280 17.19 10.38 1.27
N ALA A 281 16.74 9.13 1.35
CA ALA A 281 15.48 8.72 1.97
C ALA A 281 15.73 7.96 3.28
N ASP A 282 15.54 8.65 4.41
CA ASP A 282 15.70 8.06 5.74
C ASP A 282 14.40 7.41 6.25
N VAL A 283 13.98 6.36 5.55
CA VAL A 283 12.69 5.69 5.74
C VAL A 283 12.53 5.05 7.13
N LEU A 284 13.63 4.68 7.80
CA LEU A 284 13.58 4.21 9.18
C LEU A 284 13.31 5.36 10.16
N LEU A 285 13.92 6.52 9.95
CA LEU A 285 13.61 7.72 10.75
C LEU A 285 12.13 8.10 10.63
N TRP A 286 11.57 8.05 9.41
CA TRP A 286 10.17 8.41 9.17
C TRP A 286 9.22 7.48 9.90
N ALA A 287 9.48 6.17 9.86
CA ALA A 287 8.68 5.17 10.56
C ALA A 287 8.78 5.34 12.07
N ARG A 288 10.01 5.52 12.59
CA ARG A 288 10.28 5.73 14.03
C ARG A 288 9.59 6.97 14.59
N ASN A 289 9.60 8.06 13.84
CA ASN A 289 8.93 9.30 14.22
C ASN A 289 7.41 9.26 13.98
N GLY A 290 6.90 8.19 13.38
CA GLY A 290 5.49 8.04 13.07
C GLY A 290 4.98 8.94 11.95
N TRP A 291 5.87 9.47 11.11
CA TRP A 291 5.49 10.29 9.96
C TRP A 291 4.91 9.44 8.83
N VAL A 292 5.28 8.16 8.76
CA VAL A 292 4.69 7.18 7.83
C VAL A 292 4.00 6.07 8.62
N ASP A 293 2.86 5.63 8.11
CA ASP A 293 1.99 4.63 8.73
C ASP A 293 2.32 3.21 8.25
N TYR A 294 2.92 3.04 7.07
CA TYR A 294 3.41 1.75 6.59
C TYR A 294 4.55 1.89 5.58
N ASN A 295 5.36 0.83 5.47
CA ASN A 295 6.41 0.71 4.45
C ASN A 295 6.19 -0.50 3.55
N ILE A 296 6.47 -0.35 2.26
CA ILE A 296 6.45 -1.42 1.25
C ILE A 296 7.78 -1.50 0.48
N PRO A 297 8.89 -1.92 1.10
CA PRO A 297 10.17 -2.01 0.38
C PRO A 297 10.08 -2.84 -0.89
N GLN A 298 10.63 -2.30 -1.97
CA GLN A 298 10.65 -2.90 -3.30
C GLN A 298 11.71 -4.02 -3.40
N ILE A 299 11.40 -5.20 -2.84
CA ILE A 299 12.31 -6.36 -2.86
C ILE A 299 12.09 -7.16 -4.15
N TYR A 300 12.50 -6.55 -5.26
CA TYR A 300 12.19 -7.05 -6.60
C TYR A 300 13.15 -8.12 -7.11
N TRP A 301 14.22 -8.44 -6.39
CA TRP A 301 15.17 -9.46 -6.80
C TRP A 301 14.68 -10.88 -6.53
N GLN A 302 15.37 -11.84 -7.16
CA GLN A 302 15.22 -13.26 -6.90
C GLN A 302 15.98 -13.68 -5.62
N ILE A 303 15.55 -14.77 -5.02
CA ILE A 303 16.31 -15.47 -3.97
C ILE A 303 17.63 -15.94 -4.57
N GLY A 304 18.74 -15.68 -3.86
CA GLY A 304 20.10 -15.95 -4.28
C GLY A 304 20.74 -14.84 -5.11
N HIS A 305 20.08 -13.68 -5.32
CA HIS A 305 20.68 -12.60 -6.10
C HIS A 305 21.97 -12.08 -5.42
N PRO A 306 23.12 -12.04 -6.13
CA PRO A 306 24.43 -11.84 -5.50
C PRO A 306 24.61 -10.47 -4.84
N ALA A 307 23.95 -9.42 -5.36
CA ALA A 307 24.06 -8.08 -4.81
C ALA A 307 22.89 -7.67 -3.88
N ALA A 308 21.78 -8.42 -3.90
CA ALA A 308 20.51 -7.98 -3.33
C ALA A 308 19.57 -9.18 -3.10
N ASP A 309 20.05 -10.18 -2.38
CA ASP A 309 19.29 -11.41 -2.14
C ASP A 309 17.94 -11.13 -1.45
N TYR A 310 16.87 -11.66 -2.02
CA TYR A 310 15.51 -11.47 -1.52
C TYR A 310 15.36 -11.95 -0.06
N GLU A 311 15.89 -13.12 0.29
CA GLU A 311 15.75 -13.67 1.65
C GLU A 311 16.49 -12.81 2.68
N THR A 312 17.68 -12.32 2.33
CA THR A 312 18.46 -11.37 3.12
C THR A 312 17.70 -10.07 3.38
N LEU A 313 17.09 -9.50 2.33
CA LEU A 313 16.35 -8.24 2.44
C LEU A 313 15.05 -8.39 3.24
N VAL A 314 14.27 -9.44 3.01
CA VAL A 314 13.04 -9.73 3.79
C VAL A 314 13.38 -9.86 5.27
N LYS A 315 14.45 -10.62 5.60
CA LYS A 315 14.94 -10.77 6.98
C LYS A 315 15.36 -9.45 7.61
N TRP A 316 16.04 -8.61 6.84
CA TRP A 316 16.51 -7.32 7.34
C TRP A 316 15.33 -6.39 7.61
N TRP A 317 14.39 -6.27 6.68
CA TRP A 317 13.20 -5.43 6.86
C TRP A 317 12.31 -5.91 7.99
N ALA A 318 12.09 -7.22 8.12
CA ALA A 318 11.30 -7.78 9.22
C ALA A 318 11.81 -7.43 10.62
N LYS A 319 13.12 -7.15 10.75
CA LYS A 319 13.76 -6.72 12.01
C LYS A 319 13.78 -5.21 12.21
N ASN A 320 13.67 -4.43 11.14
CA ASN A 320 13.85 -2.97 11.13
C ASN A 320 12.54 -2.26 10.74
N THR A 321 11.40 -2.73 11.26
CA THR A 321 10.09 -2.13 10.93
C THR A 321 9.78 -0.85 11.67
N GLU A 322 10.54 -0.53 12.73
CA GLU A 322 10.37 0.68 13.56
C GLU A 322 8.94 0.84 14.10
N ASN A 323 8.31 -0.29 14.50
CA ASN A 323 6.94 -0.34 15.02
C ASN A 323 5.88 0.22 14.05
N ARG A 324 6.11 0.02 12.75
CA ARG A 324 5.12 0.28 11.70
C ARG A 324 4.84 -0.98 10.88
N PRO A 325 3.60 -1.14 10.37
CA PRO A 325 3.27 -2.16 9.39
C PRO A 325 4.27 -2.22 8.23
N LEU A 326 4.75 -3.43 7.96
CA LEU A 326 5.63 -3.74 6.84
C LEU A 326 4.90 -4.65 5.85
N PHE A 327 4.91 -4.27 4.58
CA PHE A 327 4.46 -5.12 3.48
C PHE A 327 5.62 -5.31 2.50
N ILE A 328 5.65 -6.39 1.74
CA ILE A 328 6.75 -6.62 0.79
C ILE A 328 6.31 -6.27 -0.64
N GLY A 329 7.05 -5.37 -1.29
CA GLY A 329 6.89 -5.11 -2.72
C GLY A 329 7.51 -6.25 -3.52
N GLN A 330 6.68 -6.98 -4.26
CA GLN A 330 7.09 -8.15 -5.03
C GLN A 330 7.07 -7.88 -6.54
N SER A 331 8.18 -8.19 -7.21
CA SER A 331 8.20 -8.29 -8.68
C SER A 331 7.60 -9.64 -9.10
N VAL A 332 6.43 -9.61 -9.73
CA VAL A 332 5.75 -10.80 -10.25
C VAL A 332 6.64 -11.49 -11.29
N MET A 333 7.18 -10.72 -12.23
CA MET A 333 8.01 -11.23 -13.33
C MET A 333 9.28 -11.91 -12.83
N ASN A 334 10.04 -11.26 -11.93
CA ASN A 334 11.26 -11.86 -11.40
C ASN A 334 10.96 -13.11 -10.55
N THR A 335 9.78 -13.20 -9.95
CA THR A 335 9.38 -14.37 -9.17
C THR A 335 9.07 -15.58 -10.06
N ILE A 336 8.43 -15.38 -11.22
CA ILE A 336 8.07 -16.48 -12.12
C ILE A 336 9.19 -16.86 -13.10
N GLN A 337 10.10 -15.93 -13.42
CA GLN A 337 11.18 -16.16 -14.39
C GLN A 337 12.41 -16.85 -13.78
N ASN A 338 12.53 -16.87 -12.45
CA ASN A 338 13.65 -17.49 -11.75
C ASN A 338 13.21 -18.75 -11.03
N ALA A 339 14.02 -19.80 -11.14
CA ALA A 339 13.81 -21.04 -10.39
C ALA A 339 14.19 -20.87 -8.91
N ASP A 340 13.58 -21.65 -8.03
CA ASP A 340 14.00 -21.71 -6.64
C ASP A 340 15.38 -22.37 -6.51
N PRO A 341 16.37 -21.75 -5.81
CA PRO A 341 17.70 -22.33 -5.68
C PRO A 341 17.75 -23.68 -4.97
N LYS A 342 16.76 -23.99 -4.14
CA LYS A 342 16.66 -25.26 -3.40
C LYS A 342 15.72 -26.27 -4.07
N ASN A 343 14.83 -25.81 -4.94
CA ASN A 343 13.99 -26.67 -5.79
C ASN A 343 13.86 -26.10 -7.21
N PRO A 344 14.83 -26.40 -8.10
CA PRO A 344 14.85 -25.85 -9.46
C PRO A 344 13.65 -26.23 -10.35
N SER A 345 12.81 -27.18 -9.93
CA SER A 345 11.60 -27.58 -10.67
C SER A 345 10.43 -26.60 -10.52
N MET A 346 10.53 -25.63 -9.61
CA MET A 346 9.50 -24.63 -9.36
C MET A 346 10.07 -23.23 -9.47
N ASN A 347 9.19 -22.27 -9.77
CA ASN A 347 9.53 -20.85 -9.61
C ASN A 347 9.61 -20.46 -8.11
N GLN A 348 9.99 -19.22 -7.82
CA GLN A 348 10.26 -18.79 -6.45
C GLN A 348 9.03 -18.43 -5.62
N LEU A 349 7.81 -18.44 -6.19
CA LEU A 349 6.61 -18.00 -5.47
C LEU A 349 6.38 -18.77 -4.15
N PRO A 350 6.45 -20.11 -4.10
CA PRO A 350 6.22 -20.83 -2.85
C PRO A 350 7.21 -20.44 -1.74
N ARG A 351 8.49 -20.27 -2.10
CA ARG A 351 9.52 -19.90 -1.14
C ARG A 351 9.37 -18.44 -0.68
N LYS A 352 9.03 -17.52 -1.57
CA LYS A 352 8.78 -16.11 -1.22
C LYS A 352 7.58 -15.98 -0.27
N MET A 353 6.44 -16.62 -0.58
CA MET A 353 5.27 -16.61 0.30
C MET A 353 5.57 -17.22 1.68
N ALA A 354 6.33 -18.31 1.72
CA ALA A 354 6.75 -18.92 2.99
C ALA A 354 7.67 -18.00 3.81
N LEU A 355 8.56 -17.24 3.16
CA LEU A 355 9.44 -16.27 3.82
C LEU A 355 8.66 -15.09 4.40
N GLU A 356 7.73 -14.51 3.64
CA GLU A 356 6.94 -13.37 4.09
C GLU A 356 6.08 -13.72 5.31
N ARG A 357 5.39 -14.87 5.27
CA ARG A 357 4.52 -15.34 6.37
C ARG A 357 5.28 -15.92 7.57
N ALA A 358 6.60 -16.07 7.48
CA ALA A 358 7.43 -16.51 8.60
C ALA A 358 7.65 -15.40 9.64
N TYR A 359 7.42 -14.13 9.29
CA TYR A 359 7.65 -12.98 10.17
C TYR A 359 6.33 -12.32 10.54
N GLN A 360 6.02 -12.27 11.84
CA GLN A 360 4.80 -11.60 12.34
C GLN A 360 4.76 -10.10 12.03
N THR A 361 5.92 -9.48 11.83
CA THR A 361 6.05 -8.06 11.47
C THR A 361 5.69 -7.77 10.00
N ILE A 362 5.68 -8.80 9.14
CA ILE A 362 5.25 -8.69 7.74
C ILE A 362 3.74 -8.94 7.69
N GLY A 363 3.00 -7.90 7.35
CA GLY A 363 1.54 -7.92 7.29
C GLY A 363 0.96 -8.27 5.92
N GLY A 364 1.79 -8.61 4.94
CA GLY A 364 1.36 -8.94 3.57
C GLY A 364 2.33 -8.45 2.49
N SER A 365 1.84 -8.33 1.26
CA SER A 365 2.64 -7.97 0.08
C SER A 365 1.85 -7.20 -0.99
N CYS A 366 2.58 -6.54 -1.88
CA CYS A 366 2.04 -5.76 -2.98
C CYS A 366 2.71 -6.14 -4.31
N GLN A 367 1.88 -6.28 -5.35
CA GLN A 367 2.24 -7.00 -6.57
C GLN A 367 2.60 -6.00 -7.67
N TRP A 368 3.86 -6.04 -8.13
CA TRP A 368 4.37 -5.21 -9.21
C TRP A 368 4.72 -6.01 -10.48
N PRO A 369 4.21 -5.62 -11.65
CA PRO A 369 3.06 -4.74 -11.87
C PRO A 369 1.74 -5.52 -11.69
N ALA A 370 0.63 -4.84 -11.44
CA ALA A 370 -0.69 -5.46 -11.39
C ALA A 370 -1.05 -6.19 -12.70
N SER A 371 -0.60 -5.68 -13.85
CA SER A 371 -0.86 -6.29 -15.16
C SER A 371 -0.38 -7.73 -15.26
N ALA A 372 0.76 -8.07 -14.65
CA ALA A 372 1.28 -9.43 -14.66
C ALA A 372 0.37 -10.42 -13.88
N VAL A 373 -0.33 -9.93 -12.84
CA VAL A 373 -1.35 -10.71 -12.13
C VAL A 373 -2.60 -10.83 -13.01
N VAL A 374 -3.04 -9.74 -13.64
CA VAL A 374 -4.24 -9.73 -14.51
C VAL A 374 -4.08 -10.69 -15.69
N GLU A 375 -2.91 -10.68 -16.33
CA GLU A 375 -2.53 -11.55 -17.44
C GLU A 375 -2.23 -12.99 -17.01
N ASN A 376 -2.21 -13.26 -15.70
CA ASN A 376 -1.86 -14.56 -15.12
C ASN A 376 -0.48 -15.06 -15.60
N ALA A 377 0.49 -14.16 -15.67
CA ALA A 377 1.84 -14.47 -16.13
C ALA A 377 2.42 -15.63 -15.30
N GLY A 378 2.90 -16.68 -15.97
CA GLY A 378 3.47 -17.85 -15.30
C GLY A 378 2.52 -18.59 -14.35
N LYS A 379 1.20 -18.48 -14.54
CA LYS A 379 0.15 -19.00 -13.64
C LYS A 379 0.18 -18.39 -12.22
N TYR A 380 0.74 -17.19 -12.09
CA TYR A 380 0.88 -16.51 -10.79
C TYR A 380 -0.47 -16.27 -10.11
N ARG A 381 -1.46 -15.76 -10.86
CA ARG A 381 -2.81 -15.53 -10.32
C ARG A 381 -3.48 -16.84 -9.90
N ASP A 382 -3.34 -17.89 -10.69
CA ASP A 382 -3.91 -19.20 -10.33
C ASP A 382 -3.32 -19.72 -9.03
N ALA A 383 -2.00 -19.60 -8.84
CA ALA A 383 -1.33 -19.97 -7.60
C ALA A 383 -1.81 -19.12 -6.41
N LEU A 384 -2.01 -17.81 -6.59
CA LEU A 384 -2.63 -16.97 -5.57
C LEU A 384 -4.02 -17.51 -5.20
N VAL A 385 -4.91 -17.71 -6.17
CA VAL A 385 -6.29 -18.14 -5.91
C VAL A 385 -6.36 -19.51 -5.24
N GLN A 386 -5.52 -20.46 -5.68
CA GLN A 386 -5.62 -21.85 -5.24
C GLN A 386 -4.93 -22.08 -3.89
N GLU A 387 -3.79 -21.44 -3.65
CA GLU A 387 -2.91 -21.79 -2.54
C GLU A 387 -2.77 -20.68 -1.50
N TYR A 388 -2.59 -19.42 -1.92
CA TYR A 388 -2.14 -18.37 -1.00
C TYR A 388 -3.26 -17.44 -0.52
N HIS A 389 -4.19 -17.09 -1.41
CA HIS A 389 -5.31 -16.16 -1.21
C HIS A 389 -6.67 -16.87 -1.33
N LYS A 390 -6.71 -18.17 -1.02
CA LYS A 390 -7.90 -19.03 -1.15
C LYS A 390 -9.16 -18.48 -0.47
N TYR A 391 -8.99 -17.76 0.63
CA TYR A 391 -10.07 -17.09 1.35
C TYR A 391 -9.84 -15.58 1.37
N PRO A 392 -10.93 -14.77 1.43
CA PRO A 392 -10.81 -13.33 1.62
C PRO A 392 -10.01 -12.99 2.88
N ALA A 393 -9.24 -11.91 2.82
CA ALA A 393 -8.56 -11.35 3.98
C ALA A 393 -8.89 -9.87 4.12
N LEU A 394 -8.99 -9.43 5.37
CA LEU A 394 -9.12 -8.02 5.71
C LEU A 394 -7.73 -7.36 5.67
N VAL A 395 -7.70 -6.06 5.49
CA VAL A 395 -6.45 -5.31 5.68
C VAL A 395 -6.05 -5.38 7.16
N PRO A 396 -4.73 -5.40 7.49
CA PRO A 396 -4.27 -5.30 8.87
C PRO A 396 -4.82 -4.07 9.58
N VAL A 397 -4.96 -4.16 10.90
CA VAL A 397 -5.38 -3.01 11.73
C VAL A 397 -4.24 -2.01 11.85
N PHE A 398 -4.60 -0.74 12.00
CA PHE A 398 -3.68 0.38 12.27
C PHE A 398 -3.98 0.94 13.66
N ASP A 399 -3.87 0.09 14.68
CA ASP A 399 -4.23 0.36 16.08
C ASP A 399 -3.49 1.54 16.71
N PHE A 400 -2.26 1.80 16.25
CA PHE A 400 -1.49 2.98 16.65
C PHE A 400 -2.08 4.32 16.17
N MET A 401 -3.02 4.30 15.20
CA MET A 401 -3.77 5.47 14.77
C MET A 401 -5.08 5.61 15.56
N ASP A 402 -5.83 4.51 15.70
CA ASP A 402 -6.97 4.36 16.61
C ASP A 402 -7.30 2.86 16.78
N ASP A 403 -7.54 2.43 18.02
CA ASP A 403 -7.76 1.04 18.41
C ASP A 403 -9.23 0.71 18.72
N LYS A 404 -10.13 1.67 18.48
CA LYS A 404 -11.52 1.58 18.92
C LYS A 404 -12.43 1.10 17.81
N ALA A 405 -12.78 -0.17 17.87
CA ALA A 405 -13.74 -0.77 16.95
C ALA A 405 -15.12 -0.05 16.93
N PRO A 406 -15.78 0.01 15.76
CA PRO A 406 -17.11 0.57 15.65
C PRO A 406 -18.13 -0.26 16.46
N GLY A 407 -19.29 0.32 16.71
CA GLY A 407 -20.39 -0.41 17.34
C GLY A 407 -20.80 -1.66 16.53
N LYS A 408 -21.40 -2.65 17.19
CA LYS A 408 -21.97 -3.82 16.48
C LYS A 408 -23.12 -3.41 15.57
N VAL A 409 -23.28 -4.11 14.44
CA VAL A 409 -24.45 -3.94 13.56
C VAL A 409 -25.76 -4.18 14.31
N ARG A 410 -26.86 -3.60 13.82
CA ARG A 410 -28.18 -3.70 14.44
C ARG A 410 -29.18 -4.35 13.49
N LYS A 411 -30.29 -4.85 14.06
CA LYS A 411 -31.46 -5.34 13.31
C LYS A 411 -31.14 -6.36 12.19
N VAL A 412 -30.22 -7.29 12.43
CA VAL A 412 -29.88 -8.35 11.45
C VAL A 412 -31.12 -9.21 11.16
N LYS A 413 -31.63 -9.15 9.93
CA LYS A 413 -32.87 -9.81 9.50
C LYS A 413 -32.74 -10.41 8.11
N LYS A 414 -33.49 -11.49 7.87
CA LYS A 414 -33.58 -12.16 6.57
C LYS A 414 -34.90 -11.80 5.92
N VAL A 415 -34.89 -11.43 4.64
CA VAL A 415 -36.05 -10.88 3.92
C VAL A 415 -36.05 -11.44 2.51
N TRP A 416 -37.23 -11.82 2.01
CA TRP A 416 -37.44 -12.10 0.59
C TRP A 416 -37.69 -10.79 -0.14
N THR A 417 -36.94 -10.58 -1.22
CA THR A 417 -37.03 -9.41 -2.10
C THR A 417 -37.20 -9.90 -3.54
N GLU A 418 -37.50 -9.00 -4.47
CA GLU A 418 -37.54 -9.32 -5.91
C GLU A 418 -36.18 -9.85 -6.41
N ASP A 419 -35.08 -9.38 -5.81
CA ASP A 419 -33.71 -9.81 -6.13
C ASP A 419 -33.30 -11.13 -5.44
N GLY A 420 -34.18 -11.74 -4.64
CA GLY A 420 -33.99 -13.00 -3.94
C GLY A 420 -33.96 -12.90 -2.41
N TYR A 421 -33.43 -13.95 -1.76
CA TYR A 421 -33.35 -14.01 -0.31
C TYR A 421 -32.14 -13.23 0.22
N MET A 422 -32.38 -12.22 1.05
CA MET A 422 -31.38 -11.26 1.49
C MET A 422 -31.21 -11.28 3.01
N LEU A 423 -29.98 -11.06 3.47
CA LEU A 423 -29.64 -10.74 4.85
C LEU A 423 -29.38 -9.23 4.94
N PHE A 424 -30.20 -8.49 5.70
CA PHE A 424 -30.06 -7.05 5.92
C PHE A 424 -29.58 -6.74 7.34
N TRP A 425 -28.86 -5.64 7.50
CA TRP A 425 -28.51 -5.06 8.79
C TRP A 425 -28.59 -3.53 8.75
N THR A 426 -28.59 -2.91 9.92
CA THR A 426 -28.49 -1.46 10.09
C THR A 426 -27.11 -1.11 10.62
N PRO A 427 -26.43 -0.10 10.06
CA PRO A 427 -25.16 0.39 10.60
C PRO A 427 -25.25 0.73 12.09
N PRO A 428 -24.16 0.55 12.85
CA PRO A 428 -24.04 1.10 14.19
C PRO A 428 -24.17 2.63 14.16
N LYS A 429 -24.51 3.22 15.31
CA LYS A 429 -24.35 4.67 15.48
C LYS A 429 -22.87 4.97 15.71
N ALA A 430 -22.37 6.05 15.15
CA ALA A 430 -21.01 6.56 15.35
C ALA A 430 -21.06 7.96 15.94
N LYS A 431 -20.06 8.34 16.75
CA LYS A 431 -19.93 9.69 17.29
C LYS A 431 -19.23 10.63 16.30
N ASP A 432 -18.21 10.11 15.64
CA ASP A 432 -17.39 10.78 14.64
C ASP A 432 -17.07 9.82 13.48
N GLU A 433 -16.25 10.27 12.53
CA GLU A 433 -15.87 9.50 11.35
C GLU A 433 -14.93 8.33 11.65
N MET A 434 -14.12 8.40 12.72
CA MET A 434 -13.23 7.30 13.13
C MET A 434 -14.06 6.12 13.65
N ASP A 435 -15.12 6.39 14.41
CA ASP A 435 -16.07 5.38 14.90
C ASP A 435 -17.03 4.84 13.82
N ARG A 436 -17.00 5.39 12.60
CA ARG A 436 -18.01 5.08 11.56
C ARG A 436 -17.70 3.75 10.89
N ALA A 437 -18.70 2.87 10.90
CA ALA A 437 -18.68 1.66 10.08
C ALA A 437 -18.76 2.01 8.59
N VAL A 438 -17.73 1.63 7.83
CA VAL A 438 -17.63 1.86 6.38
C VAL A 438 -17.68 0.56 5.57
N GLN A 439 -17.41 -0.58 6.22
CA GLN A 439 -17.41 -1.90 5.59
C GLN A 439 -17.94 -2.95 6.58
N TYR A 440 -18.38 -4.10 6.06
CA TYR A 440 -18.95 -5.20 6.82
C TYR A 440 -18.37 -6.52 6.38
N VAL A 441 -18.17 -7.43 7.33
CA VAL A 441 -17.75 -8.80 7.07
C VAL A 441 -18.91 -9.74 7.35
N VAL A 442 -19.22 -10.60 6.39
CA VAL A 442 -20.25 -11.63 6.53
C VAL A 442 -19.57 -12.98 6.61
N TYR A 443 -19.83 -13.69 7.70
CA TYR A 443 -19.33 -15.03 7.94
C TYR A 443 -20.47 -16.05 7.87
N ARG A 444 -20.16 -17.30 7.50
CA ARG A 444 -21.11 -18.41 7.47
C ARG A 444 -20.53 -19.65 8.17
N PHE A 445 -21.28 -20.13 9.16
CA PHE A 445 -20.99 -21.35 9.91
C PHE A 445 -22.14 -22.36 9.76
N GLY A 446 -21.87 -23.64 9.99
CA GLY A 446 -22.89 -24.68 10.16
C GLY A 446 -23.82 -24.41 11.35
N ASP A 447 -25.00 -25.03 11.40
CA ASP A 447 -26.02 -24.78 12.45
C ASP A 447 -25.47 -24.87 13.88
N LYS A 448 -24.70 -25.94 14.14
CA LYS A 448 -24.12 -26.27 15.46
C LYS A 448 -22.62 -26.00 15.56
N GLU A 449 -22.01 -25.46 14.53
CA GLU A 449 -20.59 -25.12 14.53
C GLU A 449 -20.31 -23.97 15.51
N LYS A 450 -19.16 -24.04 16.20
CA LYS A 450 -18.71 -22.97 17.08
C LYS A 450 -18.27 -21.78 16.21
N VAL A 451 -18.82 -20.61 16.49
CA VAL A 451 -18.43 -19.38 15.78
C VAL A 451 -16.99 -19.04 16.14
N ASN A 452 -16.13 -19.04 15.13
CA ASN A 452 -14.77 -18.50 15.18
C ASN A 452 -14.62 -17.48 14.05
N ILE A 453 -14.70 -16.20 14.37
CA ILE A 453 -14.57 -15.14 13.36
C ILE A 453 -13.11 -14.89 12.96
N ASP A 454 -12.14 -15.54 13.59
CA ASP A 454 -10.71 -15.43 13.22
C ASP A 454 -10.29 -16.43 12.15
N ASP A 455 -11.17 -17.37 11.79
CA ASP A 455 -10.98 -18.29 10.68
C ASP A 455 -11.52 -17.68 9.38
N ALA A 456 -10.60 -17.32 8.49
CA ALA A 456 -10.88 -16.71 7.19
C ALA A 456 -11.76 -17.59 6.28
N SER A 457 -11.76 -18.92 6.46
CA SER A 457 -12.54 -19.84 5.63
C SER A 457 -14.05 -19.65 5.76
N HIS A 458 -14.48 -18.99 6.84
CA HIS A 458 -15.88 -18.65 7.06
C HIS A 458 -16.30 -17.32 6.44
N ILE A 459 -15.37 -16.49 5.96
CA ILE A 459 -15.71 -15.20 5.31
C ILE A 459 -16.34 -15.50 3.95
N VAL A 460 -17.62 -15.12 3.79
CA VAL A 460 -18.35 -15.28 2.53
C VAL A 460 -18.55 -13.97 1.78
N ALA A 461 -18.34 -12.83 2.44
CA ALA A 461 -18.28 -11.51 1.80
C ALA A 461 -17.59 -10.49 2.69
N VAL A 462 -16.90 -9.56 2.04
CA VAL A 462 -16.50 -8.26 2.61
C VAL A 462 -17.15 -7.20 1.74
N THR A 463 -18.00 -6.33 2.31
CA THR A 463 -18.85 -5.44 1.51
C THR A 463 -19.10 -4.11 2.20
N ARG A 464 -19.30 -3.04 1.42
CA ARG A 464 -19.79 -1.75 1.91
C ARG A 464 -21.33 -1.65 1.92
N ASN A 465 -22.01 -2.66 1.37
CA ASN A 465 -23.47 -2.72 1.39
C ASN A 465 -23.99 -3.10 2.79
N ASN A 466 -25.21 -2.67 3.10
CA ASN A 466 -25.91 -3.05 4.33
C ASN A 466 -26.72 -4.36 4.18
N PHE A 467 -26.37 -5.16 3.17
CA PHE A 467 -27.04 -6.41 2.86
C PHE A 467 -26.11 -7.42 2.18
N TYR A 468 -26.53 -8.67 2.20
CA TYR A 468 -25.87 -9.79 1.52
C TYR A 468 -26.92 -10.72 0.91
N LYS A 469 -26.75 -11.07 -0.38
CA LYS A 469 -27.61 -12.04 -1.05
C LYS A 469 -27.29 -13.44 -0.58
N LEU A 470 -28.25 -14.06 0.09
CA LEU A 470 -28.12 -15.41 0.62
C LEU A 470 -28.25 -16.43 -0.54
N PRO A 471 -27.34 -17.42 -0.63
CA PRO A 471 -27.40 -18.45 -1.67
C PRO A 471 -28.46 -19.51 -1.34
N TYR A 472 -29.74 -19.10 -1.35
CA TYR A 472 -30.89 -19.97 -1.10
C TYR A 472 -31.01 -21.03 -2.20
N LYS A 473 -31.38 -22.25 -1.81
CA LYS A 473 -31.66 -23.40 -2.68
C LYS A 473 -33.04 -24.00 -2.40
N ASP A 474 -33.20 -24.68 -1.25
CA ASP A 474 -34.40 -25.45 -0.92
C ASP A 474 -34.88 -25.30 0.54
N GLY A 475 -34.18 -24.51 1.35
CA GLY A 475 -34.52 -24.24 2.74
C GLY A 475 -34.26 -25.40 3.71
N LYS A 476 -33.62 -26.50 3.28
CA LYS A 476 -33.39 -27.67 4.13
C LYS A 476 -32.18 -27.50 5.04
N ASN A 477 -31.17 -26.77 4.60
CA ASN A 477 -29.91 -26.65 5.34
C ASN A 477 -29.93 -25.42 6.25
N LYS A 478 -29.61 -25.64 7.54
CA LYS A 478 -29.51 -24.57 8.53
C LYS A 478 -28.07 -24.08 8.62
N TYR A 479 -27.91 -22.77 8.57
CA TYR A 479 -26.65 -22.07 8.75
C TYR A 479 -26.77 -20.97 9.79
N ARG A 480 -25.64 -20.60 10.36
CA ARG A 480 -25.48 -19.42 11.20
C ARG A 480 -24.66 -18.39 10.45
N TYR A 481 -25.31 -17.30 10.07
CA TYR A 481 -24.63 -16.14 9.52
C TYR A 481 -24.21 -15.21 10.66
N VAL A 482 -23.04 -14.63 10.54
CA VAL A 482 -22.50 -13.66 11.49
C VAL A 482 -22.09 -12.42 10.71
N VAL A 483 -22.42 -11.24 11.24
CA VAL A 483 -22.07 -9.96 10.62
C VAL A 483 -21.30 -9.11 11.63
N THR A 484 -20.19 -8.54 11.19
CA THR A 484 -19.39 -7.53 11.89
C THR A 484 -19.27 -6.28 11.02
N ALA A 485 -18.97 -5.14 11.65
CA ALA A 485 -18.64 -3.88 11.01
C ALA A 485 -17.15 -3.57 11.16
N LEU A 486 -16.59 -2.88 10.16
CA LEU A 486 -15.23 -2.36 10.11
C LEU A 486 -15.27 -0.84 9.94
N ASP A 487 -14.39 -0.14 10.65
CA ASP A 487 -14.09 1.27 10.40
C ASP A 487 -13.02 1.44 9.30
N ARG A 488 -12.55 2.68 9.09
CA ARG A 488 -11.51 3.03 8.09
C ARG A 488 -10.14 2.42 8.38
N LEU A 489 -9.89 2.00 9.62
CA LEU A 489 -8.64 1.38 10.08
C LEU A 489 -8.77 -0.13 10.26
N HIS A 490 -9.90 -0.70 9.81
CA HIS A 490 -10.23 -2.12 9.86
C HIS A 490 -10.39 -2.70 11.27
N ASN A 491 -10.62 -1.86 12.29
CA ASN A 491 -11.00 -2.35 13.61
C ASN A 491 -12.38 -3.02 13.51
N GLU A 492 -12.51 -4.20 14.08
CA GLU A 492 -13.70 -5.04 13.88
C GLU A 492 -14.63 -5.05 15.10
N SER A 493 -15.90 -4.68 14.86
CA SER A 493 -16.92 -4.66 15.89
C SER A 493 -17.24 -6.05 16.46
N LYS A 494 -17.93 -6.08 17.61
CA LYS A 494 -18.54 -7.33 18.12
C LYS A 494 -19.54 -7.93 17.10
N SER A 495 -19.53 -9.25 17.01
CA SER A 495 -20.35 -10.02 16.08
C SER A 495 -21.85 -10.05 16.42
N VAL A 496 -22.71 -10.05 15.40
CA VAL A 496 -24.15 -10.34 15.53
C VAL A 496 -24.55 -11.52 14.64
N SER A 497 -25.18 -12.53 15.24
CA SER A 497 -25.54 -13.76 14.53
C SER A 497 -27.01 -13.84 14.14
N LYS A 498 -27.32 -14.51 13.01
CA LYS A 498 -28.67 -14.86 12.58
C LYS A 498 -28.72 -16.29 12.02
N LYS A 499 -29.69 -17.08 12.48
CA LYS A 499 -29.98 -18.39 11.89
C LYS A 499 -30.76 -18.26 10.59
N VAL A 500 -30.26 -18.90 9.54
CA VAL A 500 -30.80 -18.87 8.18
C VAL A 500 -31.01 -20.31 7.71
N LYS A 501 -32.08 -20.54 6.95
CA LYS A 501 -32.30 -21.77 6.21
C LYS A 501 -32.07 -21.45 4.74
N LEU A 502 -31.19 -22.19 4.08
CA LEU A 502 -30.90 -22.06 2.65
C LEU A 502 -31.36 -23.29 1.91
#